data_AF-A0A1A8N9Y1-F1
#
_entry.id   AF-A0A1A8N9Y1-F1
#
_cell.length_a   1.000
_cell.length_b   1.000
_cell.length_c   1.000
_cell.angle_alpha   90.00
_cell.angle_beta   90.00
_cell.angle_gamma   90.00
#
_symmetry.space_group_name_H-M   'P 1'
#
loop_
_entity.id
_entity.type
_entity.pdbx_description
1 polymer ?
#
loop_
_entity_poly.entity_id
_entity_poly.type
_entity_poly.pdbx_seq_one_letter_code
_entity_poly.pdbx_strand_id
1 'polypeptide(L)'
;LKPCPLHIGIIPAGSTDCVCHATGGVTDPVTSALHIIIGDSQPLDVCSVHYGSGLVRYSVSLVGYGFYGDVLAESEKHRWMGPLRYDYSGALVYLSNRSYSGTVQYLPADPLLSSP
;
A
#
# COMPACT_ATOMS: atom_id res chain seq x y z
N LEU A 1 16.75 10.15 10.66
CA LEU A 1 16.54 8.74 10.30
C LEU A 1 17.88 8.15 9.86
N LYS A 2 18.22 6.91 10.25
CA LYS A 2 19.47 6.26 9.82
C LYS A 2 19.26 5.63 8.43
N PRO A 3 20.13 5.87 7.43
CA PRO A 3 20.00 5.23 6.11
C PRO A 3 20.06 3.71 6.25
N CYS A 4 19.11 3.02 5.61
CA CYS A 4 19.16 1.57 5.48
C CYS A 4 20.06 1.21 4.28
N PRO A 5 21.11 0.39 4.46
CA PRO A 5 21.96 0.00 3.33
C PRO A 5 21.30 -1.02 2.39
N LEU A 6 20.13 -1.54 2.75
CA LEU A 6 19.40 -2.51 1.94
C LEU A 6 18.53 -1.79 0.90
N HIS A 7 18.86 -2.01 -0.38
CA HIS A 7 18.04 -1.58 -1.50
C HIS A 7 17.11 -2.72 -1.93
N ILE A 8 15.81 -2.41 -2.07
CA ILE A 8 14.79 -3.37 -2.51
C ILE A 8 14.29 -2.93 -3.89
N GLY A 9 14.46 -3.79 -4.90
CA GLY A 9 13.90 -3.60 -6.24
C GLY A 9 12.56 -4.31 -6.38
N ILE A 10 11.56 -3.65 -6.96
CA ILE A 10 10.22 -4.21 -7.19
C ILE A 10 9.93 -4.18 -8.69
N ILE A 11 9.62 -5.34 -9.28
CA ILE A 11 9.18 -5.47 -10.67
C ILE A 11 7.67 -5.72 -10.66
N PRO A 12 6.84 -4.84 -11.23
CA PRO A 12 5.39 -5.01 -11.28
C PRO A 12 5.03 -6.19 -12.18
N ALA A 13 4.18 -7.09 -11.66
CA ALA A 13 3.74 -8.29 -12.38
C ALA A 13 2.31 -8.69 -12.02
N GLY A 14 1.58 -7.80 -11.33
CA GLY A 14 0.27 -8.09 -10.77
C GLY A 14 -0.81 -7.15 -11.25
N SER A 15 -1.93 -7.17 -10.54
CA SER A 15 -2.98 -6.14 -10.65
C SER A 15 -2.87 -5.09 -9.55
N THR A 16 -1.81 -5.14 -8.72
CA THR A 16 -1.60 -4.27 -7.56
C THR A 16 -0.18 -3.76 -7.53
N ASP A 17 0.11 -2.76 -8.36
CA ASP A 17 1.46 -2.22 -8.52
C ASP A 17 1.55 -0.77 -8.02
N CYS A 18 0.78 -0.42 -7.00
CA CYS A 18 0.70 0.95 -6.48
C CYS A 18 2.03 1.46 -5.94
N VAL A 19 2.85 0.59 -5.33
CA VAL A 19 4.19 0.96 -4.88
C VAL A 19 5.05 1.33 -6.09
N CYS A 20 5.14 0.44 -7.08
CA CYS A 20 5.89 0.70 -8.32
C CYS A 20 5.42 1.97 -9.03
N HIS A 21 4.11 2.19 -9.11
CA HIS A 21 3.55 3.38 -9.74
C HIS A 21 3.85 4.66 -8.95
N ALA A 22 3.70 4.63 -7.62
CA ALA A 22 3.94 5.80 -6.77
C ALA A 22 5.42 6.19 -6.73
N THR A 23 6.32 5.21 -6.78
CA THR A 23 7.77 5.44 -6.72
C THR A 23 8.38 5.68 -8.10
N GLY A 24 7.99 4.90 -9.11
CA GLY A 24 8.56 4.94 -10.46
C GLY A 24 7.75 5.71 -11.48
N GLY A 25 6.54 6.18 -11.14
CA GLY A 25 5.63 6.88 -12.06
C GLY A 25 4.98 6.00 -13.13
N VAL A 26 5.38 4.73 -13.26
CA VAL A 26 4.93 3.80 -14.30
C VAL A 26 4.86 2.38 -13.75
N THR A 27 3.96 1.57 -14.31
CA THR A 27 3.79 0.14 -13.99
C THR A 27 4.32 -0.75 -15.12
N ASP A 28 5.47 -0.38 -15.70
CA ASP A 28 6.11 -1.14 -16.77
C ASP A 28 7.27 -1.97 -16.19
N PRO A 29 7.24 -3.32 -16.30
CA PRO A 29 8.27 -4.18 -15.71
C PRO A 29 9.67 -3.95 -16.29
N VAL A 30 9.77 -3.59 -17.58
CA VAL A 30 11.06 -3.32 -18.22
C VAL A 30 11.67 -2.05 -17.65
N THR A 31 10.88 -1.00 -17.52
CA THR A 31 11.29 0.27 -16.91
C THR A 31 11.73 0.06 -15.47
N SER A 32 10.95 -0.67 -14.65
CA SER A 32 11.34 -0.99 -13.28
C SER A 32 12.66 -1.78 -13.22
N ALA A 33 12.87 -2.75 -14.11
CA ALA A 33 14.14 -3.48 -14.18
C ALA A 33 15.32 -2.58 -14.54
N LEU A 34 15.14 -1.62 -15.45
CA LEU A 34 16.17 -0.64 -15.80
C LEU A 34 16.53 0.28 -14.63
N HIS A 35 15.55 0.79 -13.87
CA HIS A 35 15.82 1.57 -12.65
C HIS A 35 16.65 0.78 -11.64
N ILE A 36 16.35 -0.52 -11.46
CA ILE A 36 17.12 -1.40 -10.58
C ILE A 36 18.57 -1.57 -11.08
N ILE A 37 18.77 -1.85 -12.38
CA ILE A 37 20.10 -2.09 -12.96
C ILE A 37 20.98 -0.84 -12.88
N ILE A 38 20.41 0.35 -13.13
CA ILE A 38 21.12 1.62 -13.08
C ILE A 38 21.48 2.01 -11.63
N GLY A 39 20.85 1.36 -10.64
CA GLY A 39 21.05 1.67 -9.22
C GLY A 39 20.28 2.91 -8.77
N ASP A 40 19.20 3.25 -9.47
CA ASP A 40 18.30 4.31 -9.04
C ASP A 40 17.64 3.93 -7.69
N SER A 41 17.55 4.89 -6.79
CA SER A 41 17.04 4.65 -5.44
C SER A 41 16.35 5.87 -4.87
N GLN A 42 15.26 5.61 -4.15
CA GLN A 42 14.49 6.63 -3.48
C GLN A 42 14.14 6.17 -2.07
N PRO A 43 14.16 7.08 -1.07
CA PRO A 43 13.68 6.76 0.26
C PRO A 43 12.18 6.45 0.21
N LEU A 44 11.75 5.45 0.98
CA LEU A 44 10.34 5.07 1.12
C LEU A 44 10.03 4.84 2.59
N ASP A 45 8.95 5.46 3.06
CA ASP A 45 8.48 5.27 4.42
C ASP A 45 7.79 3.91 4.61
N VAL A 46 7.88 3.38 5.82
CA VAL A 46 7.25 2.10 6.20
C VAL A 46 6.37 2.31 7.42
N CYS A 47 5.12 1.86 7.33
CA CYS A 47 4.18 1.85 8.44
C CYS A 47 4.30 0.52 9.20
N SER A 48 4.48 0.58 10.52
CA SER A 48 4.33 -0.59 11.40
C SER A 48 2.95 -0.63 12.03
N VAL A 49 2.27 -1.78 11.91
CA VAL A 49 0.94 -2.01 12.46
C VAL A 49 1.08 -2.85 13.71
N HIS A 50 0.54 -2.36 14.83
CA HIS A 50 0.61 -3.03 16.12
C HIS A 50 -0.79 -3.37 16.65
N TYR A 51 -0.88 -4.45 17.41
CA TYR A 51 -2.03 -4.81 18.22
C TYR A 51 -1.58 -5.01 19.67
N GLY A 52 -2.00 -4.10 20.55
CA GLY A 52 -1.41 -3.98 21.88
C GLY A 52 0.09 -3.69 21.79
N SER A 53 0.92 -4.48 22.49
CA SER A 53 2.38 -4.40 22.40
C SER A 53 2.99 -5.24 21.28
N GLY A 54 2.18 -6.02 20.55
CA GLY A 54 2.65 -6.92 19.49
C GLY A 54 2.70 -6.24 18.13
N LEU A 55 3.81 -6.41 17.41
CA LEU A 55 3.89 -6.06 16.00
C LEU A 55 3.10 -7.08 15.17
N VAL A 56 2.22 -6.58 14.30
CA VAL A 56 1.36 -7.41 13.43
C VAL A 56 1.95 -7.49 12.03
N ARG A 57 2.19 -6.34 11.38
CA ARG A 57 2.71 -6.26 10.00
C ARG A 57 3.42 -4.95 9.74
N TYR A 58 4.26 -4.94 8.71
CA TYR A 58 4.71 -3.72 8.04
C TYR A 58 3.91 -3.51 6.76
N SER A 59 3.66 -2.25 6.39
CA SER A 59 3.04 -1.85 5.13
C SER A 59 3.78 -0.67 4.53
N VAL A 60 3.90 -0.66 3.20
CA VAL A 60 4.55 0.40 2.42
C VAL A 60 3.59 1.10 1.47
N SER A 61 2.31 0.70 1.48
CA SER A 61 1.30 1.22 0.56
C SER A 61 0.06 1.70 1.29
N LEU A 62 -0.69 0.78 1.89
CA LEU A 62 -1.97 1.07 2.52
C LEU A 62 -2.25 0.11 3.67
N VAL A 63 -2.91 0.63 4.71
CA VAL A 63 -3.57 -0.15 5.76
C VAL A 63 -5.00 0.36 5.84
N GLY A 64 -5.98 -0.53 5.66
CA GLY A 64 -7.39 -0.16 5.60
C GLY A 64 -8.19 -0.78 6.74
N TYR A 65 -9.09 0.03 7.33
CA TYR A 65 -10.15 -0.42 8.22
C TYR A 65 -11.51 -0.05 7.62
N GLY A 66 -12.52 -0.88 7.85
CA GLY A 66 -13.87 -0.67 7.34
C GLY A 66 -14.00 -0.96 5.85
N PHE A 67 -14.76 -0.12 5.13
CA PHE A 67 -15.09 -0.34 3.71
C PHE A 67 -13.89 -0.71 2.84
N TYR A 68 -12.79 0.05 2.91
CA TYR A 68 -11.60 -0.23 2.12
C TYR A 68 -10.93 -1.55 2.52
N GLY A 69 -10.95 -1.91 3.80
CA GLY A 69 -10.44 -3.20 4.28
C GLY A 69 -11.26 -4.37 3.73
N ASP A 70 -12.59 -4.25 3.75
CA ASP A 70 -13.51 -5.25 3.21
C ASP A 70 -13.38 -5.38 1.69
N VAL A 71 -13.24 -4.25 0.96
CA VAL A 71 -13.00 -4.26 -0.49
C VAL A 71 -11.68 -4.96 -0.82
N LEU A 72 -10.60 -4.64 -0.10
CA LEU A 72 -9.31 -5.31 -0.31
C LEU A 72 -9.43 -6.82 -0.06
N ALA A 73 -10.02 -7.22 1.07
CA ALA A 73 -10.19 -8.62 1.42
C ALA A 73 -11.07 -9.39 0.40
N GLU A 74 -12.14 -8.77 -0.09
CA GLU A 74 -13.02 -9.37 -1.08
C GLU A 74 -12.36 -9.45 -2.46
N SER A 75 -11.59 -8.41 -2.84
CA SER A 75 -10.90 -8.36 -4.12
C SER A 75 -9.81 -9.43 -4.23
N GLU A 76 -9.20 -9.84 -3.12
CA GLU A 76 -8.19 -10.92 -3.11
C GLU A 76 -8.79 -12.29 -3.43
N LYS A 77 -10.09 -12.51 -3.20
CA LYS A 77 -10.78 -13.73 -3.63
C LYS A 77 -10.97 -13.79 -5.15
N HIS A 78 -10.84 -12.65 -5.82
CA HIS A 78 -11.12 -12.47 -7.24
C HIS A 78 -9.89 -12.08 -8.06
N ARG A 79 -8.68 -12.50 -7.64
CA ARG A 79 -7.42 -12.19 -8.35
C ARG A 79 -7.42 -12.62 -9.82
N TRP A 80 -8.19 -13.65 -10.17
CA TRP A 80 -8.34 -14.14 -11.54
C TRP A 80 -8.98 -13.10 -12.49
N MET A 81 -9.69 -12.10 -11.97
CA MET A 81 -10.28 -11.02 -12.78
C MET A 81 -9.30 -9.91 -13.15
N GLY A 82 -8.05 -9.97 -12.68
CA GLY A 82 -7.10 -8.87 -12.85
C GLY A 82 -7.63 -7.57 -12.21
N PRO A 83 -7.33 -6.38 -12.75
CA PRO A 83 -7.72 -5.10 -12.17
C PRO A 83 -9.23 -4.89 -11.97
N LEU A 84 -10.09 -5.54 -12.77
CA LEU A 84 -11.56 -5.43 -12.64
C LEU A 84 -12.08 -5.89 -11.27
N ARG A 85 -11.28 -6.66 -10.52
CA ARG A 85 -11.61 -7.10 -9.16
C ARG A 85 -11.91 -5.96 -8.20
N TYR A 86 -11.27 -4.79 -8.37
CA TYR A 86 -11.48 -3.67 -7.44
C TYR A 86 -12.86 -3.03 -7.62
N ASP A 87 -13.28 -2.80 -8.87
CA ASP A 87 -14.60 -2.23 -9.16
C ASP A 87 -15.71 -3.18 -8.74
N TYR A 88 -15.55 -4.47 -9.05
CA TYR A 88 -16.50 -5.51 -8.65
C TYR A 88 -16.63 -5.62 -7.13
N SER A 89 -15.53 -5.79 -6.41
CA SER A 89 -15.55 -5.88 -4.95
C SER A 89 -15.99 -4.57 -4.29
N GLY A 90 -15.62 -3.43 -4.87
CA GLY A 90 -16.09 -2.11 -4.47
C GLY A 90 -17.60 -2.01 -4.51
N ALA A 91 -18.22 -2.37 -5.64
CA ALA A 91 -19.67 -2.37 -5.80
C ALA A 91 -20.36 -3.34 -4.83
N LEU A 92 -19.85 -4.56 -4.67
CA LEU A 92 -20.42 -5.55 -3.75
C LEU A 92 -20.41 -5.08 -2.29
N VAL A 93 -19.26 -4.61 -1.81
CA VAL A 93 -19.12 -4.14 -0.42
C VAL A 93 -19.95 -2.88 -0.21
N TYR A 94 -20.06 -2.02 -1.23
CA TYR A 94 -20.88 -0.80 -1.18
C TYR A 94 -22.36 -1.14 -1.02
N LEU A 95 -22.88 -2.05 -1.84
CA LEU A 95 -24.27 -2.51 -1.78
C LEU A 95 -24.58 -3.27 -0.48
N SER A 96 -23.57 -3.80 0.20
CA SER A 96 -23.74 -4.44 1.52
C SER A 96 -24.04 -3.45 2.64
N ASN A 97 -23.86 -2.14 2.40
CA ASN A 97 -24.22 -1.02 3.28
C ASN A 97 -23.86 -1.25 4.78
N ARG A 98 -22.63 -1.70 5.03
CA ARG A 98 -22.12 -1.96 6.38
C ARG A 98 -21.64 -0.69 7.05
N SER A 99 -21.91 -0.55 8.33
CA SER A 99 -21.32 0.47 9.19
C SER A 99 -20.17 -0.12 10.01
N TYR A 100 -19.16 0.71 10.28
CA TYR A 100 -17.96 0.29 11.01
C TYR A 100 -17.77 1.23 12.19
N SER A 101 -18.06 0.75 13.40
CA SER A 101 -17.82 1.51 14.61
C SER A 101 -16.32 1.50 14.95
N GLY A 102 -15.78 2.63 15.36
CA GLY A 102 -14.37 2.76 15.72
C GLY A 102 -14.07 4.15 16.25
N THR A 103 -12.98 4.27 17.00
CA THR A 103 -12.47 5.56 17.47
C THR A 103 -11.08 5.75 16.87
N VAL A 104 -10.90 6.87 16.17
CA VAL A 104 -9.60 7.26 15.62
C VAL A 104 -8.95 8.25 16.57
N GLN A 105 -7.72 7.93 16.97
CA GLN A 105 -6.83 8.82 17.69
C GLN A 105 -5.57 8.98 16.85
N TYR A 106 -5.05 10.20 16.77
CA TYR A 106 -3.86 10.49 15.99
C TYR A 106 -2.98 11.48 16.74
N LEU A 107 -1.67 11.36 16.50
CA LEU A 107 -0.68 12.34 16.93
C LEU A 107 -0.41 13.26 15.72
N PRO A 108 -0.71 14.57 15.81
CA PRO A 108 -0.38 15.50 14.74
C PRO A 108 1.13 15.49 14.46
N ALA A 109 1.50 15.58 13.19
CA ALA A 109 2.89 15.76 12.80
C ALA A 109 3.39 17.15 13.25
N ASP A 110 4.64 17.22 13.71
CA ASP A 110 5.27 18.50 14.03
C ASP A 110 5.58 19.27 12.72
N PRO A 111 5.00 20.46 12.49
CA PRO A 111 5.18 21.23 11.26
C PRO A 111 6.65 21.54 10.91
N LEU A 112 7.53 21.61 11.91
CA LEU A 112 8.94 21.95 11.72
C LEU A 112 9.81 20.75 11.31
N LEU A 113 9.33 19.53 11.59
CA LEU A 113 9.99 18.27 11.28
C LEU A 113 9.34 17.52 10.11
N SER A 114 8.18 17.96 9.64
CA SER A 114 7.33 17.22 8.68
C SER A 114 7.33 17.77 7.26
N SER A 115 8.26 18.66 6.88
CA SER A 115 8.51 18.94 5.47
C SER A 115 9.30 17.79 4.83
N PRO A 116 8.93 17.36 3.60
CA PRO A 116 9.71 16.41 2.83
C PRO A 116 11.11 16.94 2.47
#